data_AF-A0A147HTX9-F1
#
_entry.id   AF-A0A147HTX9-F1
#
_cell.length_a   1.000
_cell.length_b   1.000
_cell.length_c   1.000
_cell.angle_alpha   90.00
_cell.angle_beta   90.00
_cell.angle_gamma   90.00
#
_symmetry.space_group_name_H-M   'P 1'
#
loop_
_entity.id
_entity.type
_entity.pdbx_description
1 polymer ?
#
loop_
_entity_poly.entity_id
_entity_poly.type
_entity_poly.pdbx_seq_one_letter_code
_entity_poly.pdbx_strand_id
1 'polypeptide(L)'
;MTQRMHDLAHEIVRLQAELDREIEGRRRALGVEIAGRIVGFERGVLEAQRQLRASAARFVAESEAVSWLTAPVIYSLIVPLVIVDLWVSLYQAICFRAYRIERVRRSDFILFDRRHLACLNRVEALNCMFCSYANGLIGFVREVSSRTEQYWCPIKHALRVNDPLHRYYQFLEYGDADGYRTRLAEFRDGLRV
;
A
#
# COMPACT_ATOMS: atom_id res chain seq x y z
N MET A 1 -9.10 16.34 20.20
CA MET A 1 -8.43 17.08 19.11
C MET A 1 -8.79 18.56 19.21
N THR A 2 -7.84 19.46 18.97
CA THR A 2 -8.13 20.90 18.92
C THR A 2 -8.79 21.28 17.59
N GLN A 3 -9.40 22.47 17.50
CA GLN A 3 -9.99 22.97 16.24
C GLN A 3 -8.94 23.04 15.12
N ARG A 4 -7.75 23.58 15.43
CA ARG A 4 -6.64 23.66 14.48
C ARG A 4 -6.20 22.31 13.93
N MET A 5 -6.25 21.24 14.74
CA MET A 5 -5.92 19.90 14.27
C MET A 5 -6.98 19.36 13.30
N HIS A 6 -8.26 19.68 13.50
CA HIS A 6 -9.30 19.33 12.53
C HIS A 6 -9.12 20.08 11.22
N ASP A 7 -8.84 21.38 11.29
CA ASP A 7 -8.63 22.22 10.09
C ASP A 7 -7.45 21.68 9.25
N LEU A 8 -6.32 21.35 9.91
CA LEU A 8 -5.17 20.74 9.24
C LEU A 8 -5.50 19.37 8.63
N ALA A 9 -6.26 18.52 9.33
CA ALA A 9 -6.66 17.22 8.80
C ALA A 9 -7.53 17.36 7.54
N HIS A 10 -8.49 18.30 7.56
CA HIS A 10 -9.32 18.62 6.39
C HIS A 10 -8.50 19.16 5.22
N GLU A 11 -7.52 20.02 5.50
CA GLU A 11 -6.63 20.56 4.48
C GLU A 11 -5.76 19.47 3.84
N ILE A 12 -5.23 18.53 4.63
CA ILE A 12 -4.49 17.36 4.12
C ILE A 12 -5.36 16.55 3.16
N VAL A 13 -6.60 16.22 3.55
CA VAL A 13 -7.52 15.46 2.69
C VAL A 13 -7.83 16.23 1.40
N ARG A 14 -8.04 17.55 1.48
CA ARG A 14 -8.26 18.40 0.30
C ARG A 14 -7.06 18.35 -0.64
N LEU A 15 -5.85 18.54 -0.12
CA LEU A 15 -4.61 18.56 -0.90
C LEU A 15 -4.30 17.19 -1.51
N GLN A 16 -4.59 16.09 -0.79
CA GLN A 16 -4.49 14.73 -1.33
C GLN A 16 -5.42 14.55 -2.53
N ALA A 17 -6.68 14.94 -2.40
CA ALA A 17 -7.66 14.85 -3.48
C ALA A 17 -7.28 15.73 -4.70
N GLU A 18 -6.66 16.89 -4.47
CA GLU A 18 -6.14 17.75 -5.53
C GLU A 18 -4.95 17.11 -6.26
N LEU A 19 -3.99 16.55 -5.50
CA LEU A 19 -2.85 15.83 -6.06
C LEU A 19 -3.29 14.62 -6.89
N ASP A 20 -4.28 13.86 -6.42
CA ASP A 20 -4.82 12.70 -7.14
C ASP A 20 -5.41 13.11 -8.50
N ARG A 21 -6.13 14.25 -8.56
CA ARG A 21 -6.66 14.78 -9.83
C ARG A 21 -5.56 15.20 -10.80
N GLU A 22 -4.50 15.82 -10.30
CA GLU A 22 -3.33 16.20 -11.12
C GLU A 22 -2.61 14.95 -11.68
N ILE A 23 -2.45 13.91 -10.85
CA ILE A 23 -1.89 12.62 -11.28
C ILE A 23 -2.77 11.98 -12.36
N GLU A 24 -4.09 11.97 -12.18
CA GLU A 24 -5.03 11.46 -13.19
C GLU A 24 -5.00 12.28 -14.49
N GLY A 25 -4.91 13.61 -14.40
CA GLY A 25 -4.74 14.50 -15.55
C GLY A 25 -3.47 14.17 -16.34
N ARG A 26 -2.34 14.00 -15.63
CA ARG A 26 -1.07 13.62 -16.24
C ARG A 26 -1.10 12.21 -16.85
N ARG A 27 -1.77 11.25 -16.23
CA ARG A 27 -1.97 9.90 -16.80
C ARG A 27 -2.76 9.94 -18.10
N ARG A 28 -3.85 10.70 -18.15
CA ARG A 28 -4.64 10.92 -19.38
C ARG A 28 -3.81 11.56 -20.48
N ALA A 29 -2.99 12.56 -20.15
CA ALA A 29 -2.08 13.20 -21.12
C ALA A 29 -1.01 12.24 -21.69
N LEU A 30 -0.68 11.16 -20.98
CA LEU A 30 0.23 10.10 -21.43
C LEU A 30 -0.48 8.96 -22.20
N GLY A 31 -1.77 9.11 -22.53
CA GLY A 31 -2.54 8.11 -23.29
C GLY A 31 -2.83 6.84 -22.49
N VAL A 32 -2.88 6.95 -21.15
CA VAL A 32 -3.23 5.84 -20.25
C VAL A 32 -4.74 5.81 -20.03
N GLU A 33 -5.40 4.77 -20.53
CA GLU A 33 -6.81 4.49 -20.28
C GLU A 33 -6.94 3.48 -19.14
N ILE A 34 -7.46 3.91 -17.99
CA ILE A 34 -7.69 3.02 -16.85
C ILE A 34 -9.17 2.61 -16.85
N ALA A 35 -9.45 1.36 -17.23
CA ALA A 35 -10.78 0.77 -17.13
C ALA A 35 -10.83 -0.18 -15.92
N GLY A 36 -11.22 0.36 -14.76
CA GLY A 36 -11.24 -0.39 -13.49
C GLY A 36 -9.84 -0.80 -13.04
N ARG A 37 -9.53 -2.10 -13.04
CA ARG A 37 -8.19 -2.64 -12.71
C ARG A 37 -7.30 -2.90 -13.91
N ILE A 38 -7.77 -2.60 -15.13
CA ILE A 38 -7.05 -2.87 -16.36
C ILE A 38 -6.52 -1.56 -16.90
N VAL A 39 -5.20 -1.47 -17.06
CA VAL A 39 -4.52 -0.34 -17.67
C VAL A 39 -4.35 -0.65 -19.16
N GLY A 40 -5.12 0.05 -19.98
CA GLY A 40 -4.93 0.15 -21.43
C GLY A 40 -4.02 1.32 -21.76
N PHE A 41 -3.19 1.16 -22.78
CA PHE A 41 -2.41 2.26 -23.35
C PHE A 41 -2.85 2.44 -24.80
N GLU A 42 -2.91 3.68 -25.29
CA GLU A 42 -3.09 3.94 -26.71
C GLU A 42 -2.02 3.22 -27.55
N ARG A 43 -2.41 2.69 -28.71
CA ARG A 43 -1.56 1.83 -29.55
C ARG A 43 -0.20 2.47 -29.89
N GLY A 44 -0.15 3.79 -30.11
CA GLY A 44 1.10 4.52 -30.39
C GLY A 44 2.07 4.60 -29.21
N VAL A 45 1.57 4.68 -27.97
CA VAL A 45 2.40 4.70 -26.76
C VAL A 45 3.01 3.31 -26.49
N LEU A 46 2.26 2.24 -26.78
CA LEU A 46 2.77 0.86 -26.67
C LEU A 46 3.90 0.59 -27.67
N GLU A 47 3.81 1.10 -28.89
CA GLU A 47 4.85 0.94 -29.91
C GLU A 47 6.12 1.71 -29.56
N ALA A 48 6.01 2.95 -29.08
CA ALA A 48 7.14 3.71 -28.56
C ALA A 48 7.81 3.02 -27.35
N GLN A 49 7.01 2.47 -26.43
CA GLN A 49 7.54 1.69 -25.30
C GLN A 49 8.26 0.41 -25.75
N ARG A 50 7.74 -0.30 -26.76
CA ARG A 50 8.39 -1.50 -27.31
C ARG A 50 9.72 -1.18 -28.00
N GLN A 51 9.82 -0.03 -28.65
CA GLN A 51 11.07 0.42 -29.28
C GLN A 51 12.16 0.77 -28.24
N LEU A 52 11.75 1.23 -27.05
CA LEU A 52 12.65 1.50 -25.92
C LEU A 52 12.99 0.25 -25.08
N ARG A 53 12.42 -0.92 -25.43
CA ARG A 53 12.70 -2.16 -24.73
C ARG A 53 14.15 -2.58 -25.00
N ALA A 54 15.01 -2.44 -23.99
CA ALA A 54 16.36 -3.00 -24.04
C ALA A 54 16.27 -4.52 -24.26
N SER A 55 17.27 -5.16 -24.85
CA SER A 55 17.31 -6.63 -24.87
C SER A 55 17.55 -7.16 -23.46
N ALA A 56 16.86 -8.24 -23.04
CA ALA A 56 17.10 -8.88 -21.75
C ALA A 56 18.57 -9.31 -21.58
N ALA A 57 19.24 -9.72 -22.67
CA ALA A 57 20.66 -10.07 -22.65
C ALA A 57 21.56 -8.83 -22.52
N ARG A 58 21.18 -7.71 -23.12
CA ARG A 58 21.87 -6.42 -22.97
C ARG A 58 21.70 -5.87 -21.55
N PHE A 59 20.51 -5.99 -20.97
CA PHE A 59 20.26 -5.65 -19.57
C PHE A 59 21.09 -6.51 -18.62
N VAL A 60 21.16 -7.83 -18.83
CA VAL A 60 22.02 -8.73 -18.03
C VAL A 60 23.50 -8.33 -18.14
N ALA A 61 23.97 -7.98 -19.34
CA ALA A 61 25.36 -7.62 -19.62
C ALA A 61 25.75 -6.20 -19.14
N GLU A 62 24.82 -5.24 -19.16
CA GLU A 62 25.01 -3.88 -18.66
C GLU A 62 24.70 -3.74 -17.16
N SER A 63 24.01 -4.73 -16.56
CA SER A 63 23.75 -4.75 -15.12
C SER A 63 25.05 -4.94 -14.35
N GLU A 64 25.27 -4.12 -13.34
CA GLU A 64 26.40 -4.26 -12.43
C GLU A 64 26.43 -5.69 -11.85
N ALA A 65 27.60 -6.33 -11.87
CA ALA A 65 27.80 -7.69 -11.35
C ALA A 65 27.31 -7.86 -9.89
N VAL A 66 27.29 -6.76 -9.13
CA VAL A 66 26.75 -6.67 -7.76
C VAL A 66 25.25 -6.99 -7.71
N SER A 67 24.46 -6.54 -8.69
CA SER A 67 23.02 -6.80 -8.76
C SER A 67 22.73 -8.30 -8.95
N TRP A 68 23.54 -8.98 -9.76
CA TRP A 68 23.43 -10.43 -9.95
C TRP A 68 23.83 -11.23 -8.71
N LEU A 69 24.87 -10.79 -8.01
CA LEU A 69 25.34 -11.47 -6.80
C LEU A 69 24.35 -11.32 -5.64
N THR A 70 23.65 -10.18 -5.56
CA THR A 70 22.69 -9.89 -4.49
C THR A 70 21.27 -10.37 -4.80
N ALA A 71 20.96 -10.67 -6.07
CA ALA A 71 19.64 -11.16 -6.48
C ALA A 71 19.14 -12.38 -5.66
N PRO A 72 19.93 -13.44 -5.40
CA PRO A 72 19.46 -14.57 -4.59
C PRO A 72 19.04 -14.15 -3.18
N VAL A 73 19.74 -13.18 -2.58
CA VAL A 73 19.39 -12.67 -1.24
C VAL A 73 18.07 -11.90 -1.29
N ILE A 74 17.90 -11.01 -2.28
CA ILE A 74 16.64 -10.27 -2.48
C ILE A 74 15.47 -11.24 -2.67
N TYR A 75 15.63 -12.23 -3.55
CA TYR A 75 14.58 -13.19 -3.83
C TYR A 75 14.31 -14.15 -2.68
N SER A 76 15.30 -14.43 -1.82
CA SER A 76 15.08 -15.28 -0.64
C SER A 76 14.06 -14.68 0.33
N LEU A 77 13.89 -13.35 0.35
CA LEU A 77 12.87 -12.65 1.15
C LEU A 77 11.44 -13.01 0.73
N ILE A 78 11.21 -13.64 -0.42
CA ILE A 78 9.87 -14.11 -0.79
C ILE A 78 9.33 -15.12 0.23
N VAL A 79 10.21 -15.94 0.81
CA VAL A 79 9.83 -16.97 1.78
C VAL A 79 9.24 -16.35 3.05
N PRO A 80 9.93 -15.46 3.79
CA PRO A 80 9.34 -14.81 4.96
C PRO A 80 8.13 -13.94 4.59
N LEU A 81 8.12 -13.28 3.43
CA LEU A 81 6.95 -12.50 2.99
C LEU A 81 5.71 -13.38 2.82
N VAL A 82 5.82 -14.53 2.14
CA VAL A 82 4.69 -15.47 1.99
C VAL A 82 4.23 -16.02 3.34
N ILE A 83 5.15 -16.31 4.27
CA ILE A 83 4.78 -16.74 5.62
C ILE A 83 3.97 -15.66 6.32
N VAL A 84 4.42 -14.41 6.30
CA VAL A 84 3.68 -13.27 6.89
C VAL A 84 2.31 -13.11 6.23
N ASP A 85 2.23 -13.22 4.90
CA ASP A 85 0.95 -13.10 4.18
C ASP A 85 -0.06 -14.16 4.64
N LEU A 86 0.37 -15.43 4.69
CA LEU A 86 -0.48 -16.52 5.16
C LEU A 86 -0.90 -16.33 6.62
N TRP A 87 0.04 -15.93 7.47
CA TRP A 87 -0.22 -15.77 8.91
C TRP A 87 -1.18 -14.62 9.20
N VAL A 88 -0.98 -13.47 8.54
CA VAL A 88 -1.85 -12.29 8.68
C VAL A 88 -3.22 -12.56 8.06
N SER A 89 -3.27 -13.26 6.93
CA SER A 89 -4.54 -13.68 6.31
C SER A 89 -5.33 -14.61 7.24
N LEU A 90 -4.67 -15.58 7.88
CA LEU A 90 -5.29 -16.47 8.85
C LEU A 90 -5.76 -15.72 10.10
N TYR A 91 -4.89 -14.87 10.66
CA TYR A 91 -5.22 -13.99 11.78
C TYR A 91 -6.47 -13.17 11.50
N GLN A 92 -6.52 -12.52 10.34
CA GLN A 92 -7.69 -11.73 9.92
C GLN A 92 -8.93 -12.62 9.78
N ALA A 93 -8.81 -13.79 9.14
CA ALA A 93 -9.93 -14.70 8.95
C ALA A 93 -10.55 -15.18 10.28
N ILE A 94 -9.73 -15.34 11.33
CA ILE A 94 -10.19 -15.78 12.65
C ILE A 94 -10.64 -14.59 13.50
N CYS A 95 -9.72 -13.66 13.80
CA CYS A 95 -9.93 -12.59 14.76
C CYS A 95 -10.93 -11.55 14.27
N PHE A 96 -10.88 -11.15 12.99
CA PHE A 96 -11.79 -10.11 12.51
C PHE A 96 -13.23 -10.64 12.45
N ARG A 97 -13.42 -11.93 12.17
CA ARG A 97 -14.74 -12.56 12.26
C ARG A 97 -15.23 -12.65 13.70
N ALA A 98 -14.36 -13.05 14.63
CA ALA A 98 -14.70 -13.12 16.06
C ALA A 98 -15.10 -11.75 16.63
N TYR A 99 -14.42 -10.68 16.22
CA TYR A 99 -14.66 -9.32 16.71
C TYR A 99 -15.63 -8.49 15.84
N ARG A 100 -16.15 -9.08 14.75
CA ARG A 100 -16.96 -8.41 13.72
C ARG A 100 -16.29 -7.18 13.08
N ILE A 101 -14.97 -7.19 12.96
CA ILE A 101 -14.20 -6.15 12.27
C ILE A 101 -14.31 -6.36 10.76
N GLU A 102 -14.50 -5.29 10.00
CA GLU A 102 -14.49 -5.35 8.54
C GLU A 102 -13.15 -5.89 8.02
N ARG A 103 -13.21 -6.87 7.12
CA ARG A 103 -12.03 -7.49 6.51
C ARG A 103 -11.36 -6.57 5.51
N VAL A 104 -10.03 -6.49 5.61
CA VAL A 104 -9.18 -5.77 4.65
C VAL A 104 -9.11 -6.58 3.36
N ARG A 105 -9.45 -5.94 2.24
CA ARG A 105 -9.38 -6.57 0.92
C ARG A 105 -7.95 -6.52 0.40
N ARG A 106 -7.28 -7.67 0.36
CA ARG A 106 -5.91 -7.83 -0.17
C ARG A 106 -5.73 -7.22 -1.57
N SER A 107 -6.77 -7.31 -2.39
CA SER A 107 -6.76 -6.84 -3.77
C SER A 107 -6.66 -5.32 -3.94
N ASP A 108 -6.87 -4.56 -2.85
CA ASP A 108 -6.77 -3.10 -2.87
C ASP A 108 -5.33 -2.64 -2.59
N PHE A 109 -4.45 -3.56 -2.17
CA PHE A 109 -3.04 -3.31 -1.87
C PHE A 109 -2.08 -3.95 -2.87
N ILE A 110 -2.34 -5.20 -3.25
CA ILE A 110 -1.46 -5.94 -4.16
C ILE A 110 -1.95 -5.73 -5.60
N LEU A 111 -1.29 -4.83 -6.32
CA LEU A 111 -1.58 -4.47 -7.71
C LEU A 111 -0.44 -4.90 -8.64
N PHE A 112 -0.80 -5.57 -9.73
CA PHE A 112 0.13 -6.05 -10.76
C PHE A 112 -0.12 -5.38 -12.12
N ASP A 113 -0.39 -4.09 -12.11
CA ASP A 113 -0.65 -3.25 -13.29
C ASP A 113 0.59 -3.04 -14.16
N ARG A 114 1.77 -2.97 -13.54
CA ARG A 114 3.05 -2.69 -14.22
C ARG A 114 3.51 -3.76 -15.20
N ARG A 115 2.92 -4.96 -15.16
CA ARG A 115 3.18 -6.02 -16.16
C ARG A 115 2.71 -5.64 -17.57
N HIS A 116 1.84 -4.63 -17.69
CA HIS A 116 1.35 -4.13 -18.98
C HIS A 116 2.31 -3.12 -19.65
N LEU A 117 3.36 -2.66 -18.97
CA LEU A 117 4.38 -1.80 -19.60
C LEU A 117 5.21 -2.62 -20.59
N ALA A 118 5.10 -2.28 -21.88
CA ALA A 118 5.74 -3.03 -22.94
C ALA A 118 7.26 -2.76 -23.06
N CYS A 119 7.77 -1.75 -22.34
CA CYS A 119 9.18 -1.39 -22.29
C CYS A 119 10.03 -2.28 -21.37
N LEU A 120 9.42 -3.09 -20.50
CA LEU A 120 10.15 -3.92 -19.53
C LEU A 120 10.67 -5.22 -20.15
N ASN A 121 11.90 -5.59 -19.81
CA ASN A 121 12.42 -6.93 -20.03
C ASN A 121 11.82 -7.96 -19.09
N ARG A 122 12.01 -9.24 -19.40
CA ARG A 122 11.51 -10.35 -18.57
C ARG A 122 12.08 -10.31 -17.15
N VAL A 123 13.35 -9.96 -16.98
CA VAL A 123 14.01 -9.83 -15.67
C VAL A 123 13.47 -8.62 -14.89
N GLU A 124 13.35 -7.47 -15.54
CA GLU A 124 12.81 -6.25 -14.93
C GLU A 124 11.34 -6.42 -14.54
N ALA A 125 10.55 -7.11 -15.36
CA ALA A 125 9.18 -7.45 -15.04
C ALA A 125 9.09 -8.36 -13.80
N LEU A 126 10.02 -9.30 -13.63
CA LEU A 126 10.07 -10.19 -12.46
C LEU A 126 10.46 -9.42 -11.19
N ASN A 127 11.50 -8.56 -11.27
CA ASN A 127 11.86 -7.63 -10.19
C ASN A 127 10.65 -6.75 -9.81
N CYS A 128 9.95 -6.22 -10.81
CA CYS A 128 8.78 -5.37 -10.60
C CYS A 128 7.65 -6.13 -9.91
N MET A 129 7.35 -7.37 -10.33
CA MET A 129 6.37 -8.22 -9.67
C MET A 129 6.73 -8.49 -8.21
N PHE A 130 8.00 -8.78 -7.92
CA PHE A 130 8.48 -8.97 -6.56
C PHE A 130 8.26 -7.71 -5.71
N CYS A 131 8.67 -6.54 -6.20
CA CYS A 131 8.51 -5.28 -5.49
C CYS A 131 7.04 -4.89 -5.31
N SER A 132 6.19 -5.09 -6.32
CA SER A 132 4.74 -4.86 -6.22
C SER A 132 4.10 -5.76 -5.16
N TYR A 133 4.50 -7.04 -5.13
CA TYR A 133 4.02 -7.98 -4.12
C TYR A 133 4.48 -7.59 -2.72
N ALA A 134 5.78 -7.37 -2.51
CA ALA A 134 6.35 -7.04 -1.21
C ALA A 134 5.75 -5.75 -0.63
N ASN A 135 5.74 -4.65 -1.40
CA ASN A 135 5.21 -3.38 -0.92
C ASN A 135 3.69 -3.45 -0.71
N GLY A 136 2.95 -4.09 -1.61
CA GLY A 136 1.52 -4.29 -1.46
C GLY A 136 1.19 -5.13 -0.23
N LEU A 137 1.94 -6.21 0.02
CA LEU A 137 1.78 -7.04 1.20
C LEU A 137 2.04 -6.24 2.48
N ILE A 138 3.13 -5.47 2.56
CA ILE A 138 3.43 -4.65 3.74
C ILE A 138 2.31 -3.62 3.98
N GLY A 139 1.80 -2.97 2.93
CA GLY A 139 0.64 -2.08 3.03
C GLY A 139 -0.59 -2.78 3.59
N PHE A 140 -0.91 -3.99 3.09
CA PHE A 140 -2.01 -4.80 3.59
C PHE A 140 -1.84 -5.18 5.07
N VAL A 141 -0.66 -5.66 5.46
CA VAL A 141 -0.34 -6.02 6.85
C VAL A 141 -0.48 -4.80 7.76
N ARG A 142 0.00 -3.64 7.29
CA ARG A 142 -0.06 -2.39 8.02
C ARG A 142 -1.51 -1.93 8.26
N GLU A 143 -2.38 -2.05 7.27
CA GLU A 143 -3.82 -1.75 7.43
C GLU A 143 -4.50 -2.72 8.39
N VAL A 144 -4.21 -4.02 8.30
CA VAL A 144 -4.73 -5.03 9.24
C VAL A 144 -4.30 -4.66 10.67
N SER A 145 -3.02 -4.34 10.86
CA SER A 145 -2.49 -3.94 12.16
C SER A 145 -3.15 -2.65 12.69
N SER A 146 -3.41 -1.66 11.82
CA SER A 146 -4.05 -0.41 12.23
C SER A 146 -5.51 -0.59 12.67
N ARG A 147 -6.26 -1.49 12.02
CA ARG A 147 -7.62 -1.87 12.48
C ARG A 147 -7.57 -2.59 13.82
N THR A 148 -6.59 -3.49 14.00
CA THR A 148 -6.36 -4.16 15.28
C THR A 148 -6.00 -3.14 16.38
N GLU A 149 -5.14 -2.18 16.07
CA GLU A 149 -4.75 -1.10 16.98
C GLU A 149 -5.97 -0.27 17.40
N GLN A 150 -6.83 0.14 16.46
CA GLN A 150 -8.07 0.85 16.81
C GLN A 150 -8.99 0.02 17.72
N TYR A 151 -9.07 -1.30 17.52
CA TYR A 151 -9.95 -2.16 18.32
C TYR A 151 -9.47 -2.33 19.77
N TRP A 152 -8.15 -2.44 19.98
CA TRP A 152 -7.56 -2.75 21.29
C TRP A 152 -7.07 -1.51 22.04
N CYS A 153 -6.37 -0.61 21.35
CA CYS A 153 -5.67 0.52 21.95
C CYS A 153 -5.59 1.71 20.98
N PRO A 154 -6.70 2.46 20.76
CA PRO A 154 -6.71 3.67 19.94
C PRO A 154 -6.10 4.85 20.71
N ILE A 155 -4.84 4.74 21.13
CA ILE A 155 -4.11 5.76 21.88
C ILE A 155 -2.85 6.13 21.10
N LYS A 156 -2.58 7.43 20.96
CA LYS A 156 -1.36 7.93 20.32
C LYS A 156 -0.13 7.59 21.15
N HIS A 157 0.97 7.31 20.46
CA HIS A 157 2.28 7.20 21.07
C HIS A 157 2.74 8.54 21.65
N ALA A 158 3.43 8.49 22.78
CA ALA A 158 4.10 9.66 23.37
C ALA A 158 5.24 10.19 22.49
N LEU A 159 5.89 9.29 21.73
CA LEU A 159 6.95 9.62 20.80
C LEU A 159 6.37 9.86 19.39
N ARG A 160 7.08 10.69 18.62
CA ARG A 160 6.71 10.97 17.23
C ARG A 160 6.76 9.69 16.40
N VAL A 161 5.66 9.37 15.75
CA VAL A 161 5.57 8.32 14.73
C VAL A 161 5.84 8.95 13.37
N ASN A 162 6.70 8.29 12.59
CA ASN A 162 6.90 8.66 11.19
C ASN A 162 5.78 8.04 10.34
N ASP A 163 5.10 8.90 9.57
CA ASP A 163 4.04 8.50 8.64
C ASP A 163 2.89 7.69 9.30
N PRO A 164 2.13 8.22 10.25
CA PRO A 164 1.03 7.44 10.84
C PRO A 164 -0.12 7.22 9.85
N LEU A 165 -0.85 6.10 9.95
CA LEU A 165 -2.06 5.90 9.14
C LEU A 165 -3.11 6.96 9.49
N HIS A 166 -3.96 7.32 8.53
CA HIS A 166 -4.97 8.36 8.69
C HIS A 166 -5.83 8.18 9.97
N ARG A 167 -6.16 6.94 10.31
CA ARG A 167 -6.92 6.54 11.50
C ARG A 167 -6.25 6.94 12.83
N TYR A 168 -4.92 6.95 12.87
CA TYR A 168 -4.13 7.33 14.06
C TYR A 168 -4.38 8.78 14.51
N TYR A 169 -4.71 9.68 13.59
CA TYR A 169 -4.97 11.08 13.95
C TYR A 169 -6.23 11.24 14.82
N GLN A 170 -7.17 10.30 14.70
CA GLN A 170 -8.43 10.26 15.45
C GLN A 170 -8.30 9.56 16.81
N PHE A 171 -7.16 8.92 17.08
CA PHE A 171 -6.90 8.24 18.34
C PHE A 171 -6.84 9.22 19.51
N LEU A 172 -7.03 8.66 20.70
CA LEU A 172 -6.97 9.39 21.96
C LEU A 172 -5.55 9.87 22.23
N GLU A 173 -5.43 11.00 22.91
CA GLU A 173 -4.11 11.53 23.27
C GLU A 173 -3.43 10.64 24.31
N TYR A 174 -2.10 10.63 24.29
CA TYR A 174 -1.32 9.90 25.28
C TYR A 174 -1.63 10.42 26.69
N GLY A 175 -2.04 9.53 27.60
CA GLY A 175 -2.39 9.87 28.99
C GLY A 175 -3.87 10.16 29.24
N ASP A 176 -4.73 10.15 28.21
CA ASP A 176 -6.18 10.34 28.35
C ASP A 176 -6.91 9.06 28.79
N ALA A 177 -6.80 8.73 30.09
CA ALA A 177 -7.40 7.52 30.66
C ALA A 177 -8.94 7.57 30.65
N ASP A 178 -9.52 8.73 30.92
CA ASP A 178 -10.98 8.91 30.97
C ASP A 178 -11.60 8.81 29.56
N GLY A 179 -10.96 9.43 28.57
CA GLY A 179 -11.33 9.30 27.17
C GLY A 179 -11.24 7.85 26.69
N TYR A 180 -10.21 7.11 27.12
CA TYR A 180 -10.06 5.68 26.81
C TYR A 180 -11.22 4.86 27.36
N ARG A 181 -11.60 5.05 28.62
CA ARG A 181 -12.70 4.29 29.23
C ARG A 181 -14.05 4.60 28.60
N THR A 182 -14.27 5.85 28.21
CA THR A 182 -15.58 6.32 27.72
C THR A 182 -15.78 6.01 26.24
N ARG A 183 -14.74 6.17 25.41
CA ARG A 183 -14.86 6.18 23.95
C ARG A 183 -14.40 4.90 23.25
N LEU A 184 -13.84 3.94 23.99
CA LEU A 184 -13.37 2.67 23.40
C LEU A 184 -14.47 1.91 22.66
N ALA A 185 -15.72 1.96 23.14
CA ALA A 185 -16.86 1.37 22.45
C ALA A 185 -17.08 2.00 21.07
N GLU A 186 -17.03 3.32 20.97
CA GLU A 186 -17.17 4.07 19.71
C GLU A 186 -16.11 3.65 18.68
N PHE A 187 -14.85 3.55 19.10
CA PHE A 187 -13.77 3.09 18.22
C PHE A 187 -13.97 1.66 17.74
N ARG A 188 -14.49 0.77 18.57
CA ARG A 188 -14.78 -0.62 18.16
C ARG A 188 -15.97 -0.69 17.22
N ASP A 189 -17.00 0.10 17.45
CA ASP A 189 -18.19 0.14 16.60
C ASP A 189 -17.88 0.73 15.22
N GLY A 190 -16.99 1.73 15.14
CA GLY A 190 -16.50 2.27 13.86
C GLY A 190 -15.70 1.30 13.00
N LEU A 191 -15.39 0.09 13.49
CA LEU A 191 -14.75 -0.99 12.74
C LEU A 191 -15.73 -2.08 12.29
N ARG A 192 -16.97 -2.06 12.80
CA ARG A 192 -17.95 -3.12 12.56
C ARG A 192 -18.70 -2.87 11.25
N VAL A 193 -19.15 -3.98 10.64
CA VAL A 193 -20.06 -4.01 9.49
C VAL A 193 -21.45 -4.35 9.97
#